data_AF-A0A0N1GES0-F1
#
_entry.id   AF-A0A0N1GES0-F1
#
_cell.length_a   1.000
_cell.length_b   1.000
_cell.length_c   1.000
_cell.angle_alpha   90.00
_cell.angle_beta   90.00
_cell.angle_gamma   90.00
#
_symmetry.space_group_name_H-M   'P 1'
#
loop_
_entity.id
_entity.type
_entity.pdbx_description
1 polymer ?
#
loop_
_entity_poly.entity_id
_entity_poly.type
_entity_poly.pdbx_seq_one_letter_code
_entity_poly.pdbx_strand_id
1 'polypeptide(L)'
;MGLVGQGEDQRRPLMGPSVSVSAVFEGSEEIAAARAMARNLLMSLQAEHGLPVSERAMGVVQLLVSELVTNARKYAPGPCLLTLEVCAGAVEVTVWDSSTTLPAVQAPDPNRIGQHGLEIVMAVCRSFRGRSM
;
A
#
# COMPACT_ATOMS: atom_id res chain seq x y z
N MET A 1 -25.16 36.56 -16.45
CA MET A 1 -24.99 36.25 -15.01
C MET A 1 -25.20 34.75 -14.87
N GLY A 2 -24.25 33.89 -14.50
CA GLY A 2 -22.85 34.02 -14.13
C GLY A 2 -22.43 32.65 -13.57
N LEU A 3 -21.31 32.13 -14.08
CA LEU A 3 -20.24 31.35 -13.41
C LEU A 3 -20.65 30.06 -12.63
N VAL A 4 -20.31 28.86 -13.11
CA VAL A 4 -19.02 28.13 -13.01
C VAL A 4 -18.69 27.60 -11.59
N GLY A 5 -18.44 26.29 -11.55
CA GLY A 5 -17.75 25.53 -10.50
C GLY A 5 -17.99 24.03 -10.73
N GLN A 6 -17.50 23.39 -11.79
CA GLN A 6 -16.10 22.95 -12.00
C GLN A 6 -15.47 22.39 -10.73
N GLY A 7 -15.23 21.07 -10.70
CA GLY A 7 -14.53 20.40 -9.61
C GLY A 7 -14.63 18.87 -9.56
N GLU A 8 -15.15 18.19 -10.59
CA GLU A 8 -14.81 16.77 -10.75
C GLU A 8 -13.33 16.73 -11.12
N ASP A 9 -12.48 16.37 -10.16
CA ASP A 9 -11.05 16.08 -10.33
C ASP A 9 -10.92 14.82 -11.20
N GLN A 10 -11.26 15.00 -12.47
CA GLN A 10 -11.01 14.08 -13.56
C GLN A 10 -9.50 14.11 -13.77
N ARG A 11 -8.80 13.36 -12.91
CA ARG A 11 -7.37 13.11 -13.03
C ARG A 11 -7.16 12.46 -14.39
N ARG A 12 -6.83 13.30 -15.36
CA ARG A 12 -6.30 12.87 -16.65
C ARG A 12 -5.21 11.85 -16.36
N PRO A 13 -5.26 10.63 -16.91
CA PRO A 13 -4.17 9.68 -16.70
C PRO A 13 -2.92 10.32 -17.29
N LEU A 14 -1.97 10.67 -16.43
CA LEU A 14 -0.62 11.02 -16.84
C LEU A 14 -0.08 9.77 -17.53
N MET A 15 0.11 9.86 -18.85
CA MET A 15 0.42 8.76 -19.75
C MET A 15 1.70 8.02 -19.30
N GLY A 16 1.51 6.97 -18.51
CA GLY A 16 2.49 6.01 -18.07
C GLY A 16 1.80 4.67 -17.84
N PRO A 17 2.52 3.55 -17.89
CA PRO A 17 1.91 2.24 -17.68
C PRO A 17 1.30 2.16 -16.27
N SER A 18 0.00 1.89 -16.22
CA SER A 18 -0.73 1.60 -14.99
C SER A 18 -0.72 0.09 -14.79
N VAL A 19 0.04 -0.39 -13.79
CA VAL A 19 0.12 -1.81 -13.46
C VAL A 19 -0.58 -2.02 -12.13
N SER A 20 -1.55 -2.94 -12.09
CA SER A 20 -2.27 -3.28 -10.86
C SER A 20 -2.30 -4.79 -10.67
N VAL A 21 -2.03 -5.24 -9.45
CA VAL A 21 -2.15 -6.64 -9.03
C VAL A 21 -2.90 -6.71 -7.72
N SER A 22 -3.80 -7.69 -7.59
CA SER A 22 -4.57 -7.92 -6.38
C SER A 22 -4.58 -9.39 -6.02
N ALA A 23 -4.55 -9.69 -4.73
CA ALA A 23 -4.69 -11.04 -4.22
C ALA A 23 -5.37 -11.04 -2.85
N VAL A 24 -6.16 -12.10 -2.61
CA VAL A 24 -6.75 -12.39 -1.31
C VAL A 24 -5.76 -13.26 -0.54
N PHE A 25 -5.51 -12.90 0.72
CA PHE A 25 -4.66 -13.65 1.62
C PHE A 25 -5.46 -14.13 2.82
N GLU A 26 -5.22 -15.38 3.20
CA GLU A 26 -5.80 -16.01 4.38
C GLU A 26 -4.81 -17.06 4.91
N GLY A 27 -4.69 -17.18 6.23
CA GLY A 27 -3.87 -18.20 6.88
C GLY A 27 -2.46 -17.74 7.26
N SER A 28 -1.60 -18.68 7.66
CA SER A 28 -0.35 -18.38 8.38
C SER A 28 0.76 -17.76 7.52
N GLU A 29 0.76 -17.99 6.22
CA GLU A 29 1.82 -17.56 5.27
C GLU A 29 1.51 -16.24 4.56
N GLU A 30 0.40 -15.58 4.88
CA GLU A 30 -0.10 -14.39 4.18
C GLU A 30 0.92 -13.26 4.10
N ILE A 31 1.68 -13.00 5.18
CA ILE A 31 2.66 -11.91 5.21
C ILE A 31 3.81 -12.17 4.23
N ALA A 32 4.31 -13.41 4.18
CA ALA A 32 5.39 -13.80 3.29
C ALA A 32 4.95 -13.76 1.82
N ALA A 33 3.74 -14.26 1.53
CA ALA A 33 3.16 -14.25 0.20
C ALA A 33 2.84 -12.83 -0.29
N ALA A 34 2.27 -11.98 0.56
CA ALA A 34 2.00 -10.58 0.25
C ALA A 34 3.29 -9.80 -0.05
N ARG A 35 4.34 -10.02 0.75
CA ARG A 35 5.66 -9.42 0.52
C ARG A 35 6.30 -9.90 -0.78
N ALA A 36 6.14 -11.17 -1.12
CA ALA A 36 6.62 -11.73 -2.39
C ALA A 36 5.88 -11.10 -3.58
N MET A 37 4.56 -10.94 -3.50
CA MET A 37 3.76 -10.27 -4.52
C MET A 37 4.24 -8.82 -4.76
N ALA A 38 4.52 -8.08 -3.68
CA ALA A 38 5.06 -6.72 -3.78
C ALA A 38 6.42 -6.67 -4.49
N ARG A 39 7.32 -7.57 -4.11
CA ARG A 39 8.64 -7.68 -4.75
C ARG A 39 8.52 -8.03 -6.23
N ASN A 40 7.68 -8.99 -6.57
CA ASN A 40 7.49 -9.45 -7.94
C ASN A 40 6.93 -8.35 -8.83
N LEU A 41 5.94 -7.58 -8.34
CA LEU A 41 5.44 -6.41 -9.06
C LEU A 41 6.56 -5.40 -9.32
N LEU A 42 7.34 -5.04 -8.31
CA LEU A 42 8.40 -4.05 -8.47
C LEU A 42 9.51 -4.54 -9.41
N MET A 43 9.83 -5.85 -9.39
CA MET A 43 10.76 -6.46 -10.34
C MET A 43 10.21 -6.46 -11.77
N SER A 44 8.90 -6.72 -11.97
CA SER A 44 8.29 -6.65 -13.31
C SER A 44 8.27 -5.23 -13.86
N LEU A 45 8.10 -4.20 -13.03
CA LEU A 45 8.25 -2.80 -13.47
C LEU A 45 9.65 -2.53 -14.05
N GLN A 46 10.70 -3.09 -13.46
CA GLN A 46 12.07 -2.94 -13.97
C GLN A 46 12.28 -3.77 -15.24
N ALA A 47 11.89 -5.04 -15.23
CA ALA A 47 12.19 -5.99 -16.29
C ALA A 47 11.32 -5.81 -17.54
N GLU A 48 10.03 -5.51 -17.37
CA GLU A 48 9.03 -5.49 -18.44
C GLU A 48 8.69 -4.08 -18.90
N HIS A 49 8.80 -3.09 -18.00
CA HIS A 49 8.40 -1.70 -18.28
C HIS A 49 9.57 -0.71 -18.27
N GLY A 50 10.79 -1.15 -17.95
CA GLY A 50 11.98 -0.29 -17.91
C GLY A 50 11.92 0.83 -16.88
N LEU A 51 11.02 0.74 -15.89
CA LEU A 51 10.86 1.75 -14.86
C LEU A 51 11.91 1.56 -13.76
N PRO A 52 12.71 2.59 -13.43
CA PRO A 52 13.71 2.47 -12.37
C PRO A 52 13.03 2.38 -11.01
N VAL A 53 13.23 1.27 -10.31
CA VAL A 53 12.85 1.09 -8.91
C VAL A 53 14.12 1.14 -8.06
N SER A 54 14.19 2.05 -7.10
CA SER A 54 15.32 2.12 -6.18
C SER A 54 15.23 1.04 -5.09
N GLU A 55 16.36 0.59 -4.57
CA GLU A 55 16.42 -0.32 -3.41
C GLU A 55 15.64 0.23 -2.21
N ARG A 56 15.65 1.55 -2.02
CA ARG A 56 14.86 2.23 -0.99
C ARG A 56 13.36 2.04 -1.22
N ALA A 57 12.87 2.26 -2.44
CA ALA A 57 11.45 2.07 -2.77
C ALA A 57 11.05 0.58 -2.60
N MET A 58 11.91 -0.34 -3.05
CA MET A 58 11.73 -1.78 -2.89
C MET A 58 11.60 -2.18 -1.41
N GLY A 59 12.46 -1.66 -0.54
CA GLY A 59 12.39 -1.91 0.90
C GLY A 59 11.15 -1.32 1.56
N VAL A 60 10.80 -0.07 1.23
CA VAL A 60 9.65 0.65 1.82
C VAL A 60 8.33 -0.02 1.46
N VAL A 61 8.13 -0.43 0.20
CA VAL A 61 6.88 -1.09 -0.23
C VAL A 61 6.73 -2.46 0.42
N GLN A 62 7.81 -3.25 0.52
CA GLN A 62 7.77 -4.54 1.21
C GLN A 62 7.48 -4.39 2.71
N LEU A 63 8.01 -3.35 3.36
CA LEU A 63 7.71 -3.02 4.75
C LEU A 63 6.25 -2.61 4.91
N LEU A 64 5.76 -1.69 4.07
CA LEU A 64 4.35 -1.26 3.99
C LEU A 64 3.39 -2.45 3.99
N VAL A 65 3.61 -3.36 3.04
CA VAL A 65 2.77 -4.53 2.85
C VAL A 65 2.83 -5.44 4.07
N SER A 66 4.01 -5.65 4.64
CA SER A 66 4.17 -6.49 5.84
C SER A 66 3.38 -5.93 7.02
N GLU A 67 3.46 -4.62 7.26
CA GLU A 67 2.75 -3.96 8.35
C GLU A 67 1.24 -3.95 8.15
N LEU A 68 0.76 -3.60 6.96
CA LEU A 68 -0.67 -3.53 6.68
C LEU A 68 -1.33 -4.90 6.76
N VAL A 69 -0.69 -5.95 6.22
CA VAL A 69 -1.20 -7.32 6.33
C VAL A 69 -1.10 -7.86 7.76
N THR A 70 -0.03 -7.51 8.50
CA THR A 70 0.05 -7.84 9.93
C THR A 70 -1.07 -7.19 10.73
N ASN A 71 -1.39 -5.93 10.44
CA ASN A 71 -2.49 -5.22 11.08
C ASN A 71 -3.85 -5.85 10.73
N ALA A 72 -4.09 -6.14 9.45
CA ALA A 72 -5.32 -6.81 9.00
C ALA A 72 -5.52 -8.14 9.73
N ARG A 73 -4.50 -9.00 9.75
CA ARG A 73 -4.52 -10.27 10.49
C ARG A 73 -4.84 -10.10 11.97
N LYS A 74 -4.22 -9.10 12.61
CA LYS A 74 -4.31 -8.89 14.05
C LYS A 74 -5.68 -8.37 14.48
N TYR A 75 -6.30 -7.51 13.66
CA TYR A 75 -7.52 -6.78 14.04
C TYR A 75 -8.77 -7.17 13.25
N ALA A 76 -8.63 -7.97 12.19
CA ALA A 76 -9.72 -8.58 11.41
C ALA A 76 -9.36 -10.00 10.99
N PRO A 77 -9.50 -10.98 11.90
CA PRO A 77 -9.30 -12.39 11.56
C PRO A 77 -10.23 -12.80 10.42
N GLY A 78 -9.64 -13.26 9.32
CA GLY A 78 -10.34 -13.63 8.09
C GLY A 78 -9.53 -13.23 6.86
N PRO A 79 -10.06 -13.45 5.64
CA PRO A 79 -9.38 -13.08 4.42
C PRO A 79 -9.22 -11.55 4.32
N CYS A 80 -8.04 -11.10 3.89
CA CYS A 80 -7.79 -9.72 3.51
C CYS A 80 -7.45 -9.62 2.01
N LEU A 81 -7.91 -8.56 1.35
CA LEU A 81 -7.57 -8.26 -0.04
C LEU A 81 -6.46 -7.21 -0.06
N LEU A 82 -5.32 -7.53 -0.66
CA LEU A 82 -4.25 -6.58 -0.93
C LEU A 82 -4.25 -6.25 -2.43
N THR A 83 -4.29 -4.95 -2.72
CA THR A 83 -4.13 -4.38 -4.06
C THR A 83 -2.88 -3.50 -4.09
N LEU A 84 -2.03 -3.72 -5.07
CA LEU A 84 -0.87 -2.90 -5.39
C LEU A 84 -1.07 -2.28 -6.76
N GLU A 85 -1.03 -0.95 -6.83
CA GLU A 85 -1.23 -0.20 -8.06
C GLU A 85 -0.08 0.77 -8.29
N VAL A 86 0.41 0.83 -9.52
CA VAL A 86 1.46 1.74 -9.94
C VAL A 86 0.83 2.79 -10.83
N CYS A 87 0.74 4.03 -10.34
CA CYS A 87 0.14 5.13 -11.07
C CYS A 87 0.91 6.42 -10.82
N ALA A 88 1.15 7.21 -11.88
CA ALA A 88 1.84 8.50 -11.82
C ALA A 88 3.19 8.46 -11.05
N GLY A 89 3.96 7.38 -11.23
CA GLY A 89 5.25 7.18 -10.55
C GLY A 89 5.14 6.90 -9.05
N ALA A 90 3.96 6.52 -8.56
CA ALA A 90 3.68 6.09 -7.19
C ALA A 90 3.32 4.61 -7.15
N VAL A 91 3.58 3.97 -6.02
CA VAL A 91 2.95 2.70 -5.66
C VAL A 91 1.87 3.02 -4.63
N GLU A 92 0.63 2.72 -4.96
CA GLU A 92 -0.50 2.72 -4.04
C GLU A 92 -0.68 1.30 -3.49
N VAL A 93 -0.77 1.21 -2.16
CA VAL A 93 -0.94 -0.04 -1.42
C VAL A 93 -2.27 0.05 -0.69
N THR A 94 -3.21 -0.82 -1.05
CA THR A 94 -4.53 -0.87 -0.42
C THR A 94 -4.73 -2.24 0.21
N VAL A 95 -5.09 -2.28 1.49
CA VAL A 95 -5.54 -3.50 2.17
C VAL A 95 -7.00 -3.30 2.58
N TRP A 96 -7.83 -4.26 2.21
CA TRP A 96 -9.21 -4.37 2.66
C TRP A 96 -9.32 -5.58 3.57
N ASP A 97 -9.84 -5.37 4.76
CA ASP A 97 -10.13 -6.43 5.72
C ASP A 97 -11.56 -6.22 6.27
N SER A 98 -12.00 -7.11 7.15
CA SER A 98 -13.32 -7.02 7.79
C SER A 98 -13.36 -6.09 9.00
N SER A 99 -12.27 -5.37 9.31
CA SER A 99 -12.16 -4.53 10.50
C SER A 99 -12.80 -3.17 10.26
N THR A 100 -13.51 -2.68 11.27
CA THR A 100 -13.89 -1.26 11.38
C THR A 100 -12.82 -0.45 12.12
N THR A 101 -11.71 -1.08 12.51
CA THR A 101 -10.63 -0.41 13.22
C THR A 101 -9.67 0.18 12.20
N LEU A 102 -9.57 1.51 12.16
CA LEU A 102 -8.58 2.18 11.33
C LEU A 102 -7.16 1.68 11.68
N PRO A 103 -6.26 1.53 10.69
CA PRO A 103 -4.87 1.19 10.98
C PRO A 103 -4.29 2.25 11.92
N ALA A 104 -4.05 1.86 13.16
CA ALA A 104 -3.52 2.78 14.14
C ALA A 104 -2.06 3.08 13.79
N VAL A 105 -1.81 4.28 13.28
CA VAL A 105 -0.50 4.93 13.41
C VAL A 105 -0.31 5.16 14.90
N GLN A 106 0.33 4.21 15.59
CA GLN A 106 0.60 4.37 17.01
C GLN A 106 1.78 5.34 17.17
N ALA A 107 1.74 6.15 18.23
CA ALA A 107 2.82 7.08 18.54
C ALA A 107 4.13 6.31 18.79
N PRO A 108 5.30 6.90 18.48
CA PRO A 108 6.59 6.26 18.67
C PRO A 108 6.78 5.77 20.11
N ASP A 109 6.96 4.46 20.27
CA ASP A 109 7.28 3.81 21.54
C ASP A 109 8.65 3.10 21.39
N PRO A 110 9.72 3.67 21.97
CA PRO A 110 11.06 3.11 21.84
C PRO A 110 11.23 1.73 22.51
N ASN A 111 10.25 1.26 23.29
CA ASN A 111 10.24 -0.08 23.88
C ASN A 111 9.41 -1.10 23.07
N ARG A 112 8.77 -0.69 21.95
CA ARG A 112 8.06 -1.62 21.06
C ARG A 112 9.00 -2.28 20.05
N ILE A 113 9.22 -3.56 20.23
CA ILE A 113 9.86 -4.40 19.21
C ILE A 113 8.83 -4.69 18.12
N GLY A 114 9.00 -4.08 16.93
CA GLY A 114 8.35 -4.52 15.69
C GLY A 114 7.16 -3.71 15.16
N GLN A 115 6.99 -2.42 15.50
CA GLN A 115 5.91 -1.58 14.94
C GLN A 115 6.32 -0.20 14.38
N HIS A 116 7.61 0.03 14.13
CA HIS A 116 8.08 1.26 13.47
C HIS A 116 7.74 1.33 11.98
N GLY A 117 7.14 0.28 11.41
CA GLY A 117 6.95 0.18 9.98
C GLY A 117 6.03 1.28 9.45
N LEU A 118 4.90 1.58 10.11
CA LEU A 118 4.02 2.69 9.69
C LEU A 118 4.67 4.08 9.86
N GLU A 119 5.57 4.26 10.82
CA GLU A 119 6.29 5.53 11.03
C GLU A 119 7.28 5.82 9.90
N ILE A 120 8.06 4.80 9.50
CA ILE A 120 8.93 4.88 8.33
C ILE A 120 8.09 5.18 7.10
N VAL A 121 6.98 4.46 6.95
CA VAL A 121 6.05 4.62 5.83
C VAL A 121 5.47 6.02 5.73
N MET A 122 4.98 6.60 6.83
CA MET A 122 4.50 7.98 6.82
C MET A 122 5.59 8.99 6.45
N ALA A 123 6.85 8.70 6.76
CA ALA A 123 7.98 9.55 6.38
C ALA A 123 8.35 9.44 4.88
N VAL A 124 7.89 8.41 4.15
CA VAL A 124 8.21 8.22 2.72
C VAL A 124 7.01 8.24 1.78
N CYS A 125 5.79 8.04 2.29
CA CYS A 125 4.58 8.04 1.49
C CYS A 125 4.14 9.46 1.13
N ARG A 126 3.72 9.65 -0.12
CA ARG A 126 3.10 10.92 -0.56
C ARG A 126 1.76 11.20 0.12
N SER A 127 1.03 10.16 0.52
CA SER A 127 -0.25 10.24 1.21
C SER A 127 -0.55 8.91 1.89
N PHE A 128 -1.22 8.96 3.04
CA PHE A 128 -1.80 7.81 3.72
C PHE A 128 -3.27 8.10 4.02
N ARG A 129 -4.15 7.14 3.76
CA ARG A 129 -5.59 7.24 4.06
C ARG A 129 -6.09 5.93 4.65
N GLY A 130 -6.60 5.99 5.88
CA GLY A 130 -7.45 4.93 6.43
C GLY A 130 -8.92 5.28 6.21
N ARG A 131 -9.73 4.30 5.84
CA ARG A 131 -11.20 4.41 5.82
C ARG A 131 -11.76 3.24 6.62
N SER A 132 -12.62 3.53 7.60
CA SER A 132 -13.56 2.54 8.12
C SER A 132 -14.88 2.76 7.40
N MET A 133 -15.55 1.69 7.00
CA MET A 133 -16.98 1.74 6.68
C MET A 133 -17.81 1.78 7.96
#